data_AF-A0A6L7TU00-F1
#
_entry.id   AF-A0A6L7TU00-F1
#
_cell.length_a   1.000
_cell.length_b   1.000
_cell.length_c   1.000
_cell.angle_alpha   90.00
_cell.angle_beta   90.00
_cell.angle_gamma   90.00
#
_symmetry.space_group_name_H-M   'P 1'
#
loop_
_entity.id
_entity.type
_entity.pdbx_description
1 polymer ?
#
loop_
_entity_poly.entity_id
_entity_poly.type
_entity_poly.pdbx_seq_one_letter_code
_entity_poly.pdbx_strand_id
1 'polypeptide(L)'
;MATDNFQKAAVRAGDDQFSVDPVVLADVEVSFVLEEHSFFFPCRVVERLAPEPGVTLEYDGNPVGTLEPSAIQTLLKANRTEVQATVNSGTSTVEAALFLAVHPFFGIAPGSYQGSFHLAKDLTEQHCQRTMQEVSFCIINMNIISSVGLVVESNREIREIGGITLQDREWTIQIREAPFHEESTKFLKAVGGFRITHIASMHKTDGSSFSIGEAKSKTNAVRLFLSFSNGAYVGVCRVRGTDDPSNTVWEEWDCLPAAWSNGTGPDSWLRKNSTLNLDEIQAIQNVFPTLIDLIESDDSIRKSIERYLTANVSKPYIDVPSGRTMGEIAAAVLSPIPSNPWREVAATLKAAGVSLDIPTECPNLKRIYDDNPKWERQRTERINQRGGSLEDEPGPRTLREIRDHFEHPIRKVKGIDAEYGGLALYEAWHLGQWYIETAILERCGYKGERANRAKGRRWEPLTS
;
A
#
# COMPACT_ATOMS: atom_id res chain seq x y z
N MET A 1 -8.06 4.71 40.53
CA MET A 1 -8.55 3.41 41.04
C MET A 1 -7.76 2.19 40.51
N ALA A 2 -6.62 2.37 39.81
CA ALA A 2 -5.74 1.25 39.41
C ALA A 2 -4.36 1.27 40.10
N THR A 3 -4.06 2.30 40.91
CA THR A 3 -2.76 2.47 41.59
C THR A 3 -2.73 1.95 43.03
N ASP A 4 -3.88 1.68 43.66
CA ASP A 4 -3.97 1.20 45.05
C ASP A 4 -3.88 -0.33 45.22
N ASN A 5 -3.93 -1.10 44.13
CA ASN A 5 -3.84 -2.57 44.19
C ASN A 5 -2.40 -3.11 44.12
N PHE A 6 -1.42 -2.30 43.71
CA PHE A 6 -0.03 -2.75 43.57
C PHE A 6 0.74 -2.83 44.91
N GLN A 7 0.40 -1.98 45.89
CA GLN A 7 1.11 -1.99 47.18
C GLN A 7 0.60 -3.04 48.18
N LYS A 8 -0.56 -3.66 47.95
CA LYS A 8 -1.10 -4.72 48.82
C LYS A 8 -0.64 -6.14 48.48
N ALA A 9 -0.04 -6.35 47.31
CA ALA A 9 0.53 -7.64 46.92
C ALA A 9 1.95 -7.88 47.48
N ALA A 10 2.67 -6.83 47.89
CA ALA A 10 4.08 -6.93 48.31
C ALA A 10 4.31 -7.21 49.81
N VAL A 11 3.26 -7.31 50.64
CA VAL A 11 3.40 -7.49 52.10
C VAL A 11 2.97 -8.89 52.59
N ARG A 12 2.61 -9.81 51.68
CA ARG A 12 2.33 -11.21 52.02
C ARG A 12 2.82 -12.17 50.96
N ALA A 13 4.12 -12.47 50.96
CA ALA A 13 4.65 -13.70 50.38
C ALA A 13 6.04 -13.94 50.98
N GLY A 14 6.13 -14.89 51.91
CA GLY A 14 7.39 -15.48 52.33
C GLY A 14 7.73 -16.67 51.43
N ASP A 15 9.03 -16.82 51.16
CA ASP A 15 9.77 -18.06 50.89
C ASP A 15 9.11 -19.18 50.05
N ASP A 16 8.54 -18.86 48.89
CA ASP A 16 8.31 -19.85 47.84
C ASP A 16 8.81 -19.34 46.49
N GLN A 17 9.71 -20.12 45.87
CA GLN A 17 10.25 -19.88 44.53
C GLN A 17 9.13 -20.04 43.48
N PHE A 18 8.49 -18.93 43.11
CA PHE A 18 7.69 -18.87 41.90
C PHE A 18 8.57 -18.51 40.71
N SER A 19 8.62 -19.42 39.72
CA SER A 19 9.01 -19.08 38.36
C SER A 19 7.95 -18.13 37.80
N VAL A 20 8.28 -16.85 37.68
CA VAL A 20 7.43 -15.88 37.00
C VAL A 20 7.63 -16.09 35.50
N ASP A 21 6.55 -16.36 34.77
CA ASP A 21 6.59 -16.45 33.32
C ASP A 21 7.11 -15.12 32.74
N PRO A 22 8.00 -15.18 31.74
CA PRO A 22 8.67 -13.99 31.26
C PRO A 22 7.70 -13.11 30.45
N VAL A 23 7.82 -11.79 30.59
CA VAL A 23 6.89 -10.84 29.94
C VAL A 23 7.40 -10.53 28.54
N VAL A 24 6.62 -10.90 27.52
CA VAL A 24 6.93 -10.56 26.12
C VAL A 24 6.62 -9.08 25.92
N LEU A 25 7.64 -8.30 25.58
CA LEU A 25 7.53 -6.86 25.38
C LEU A 25 7.23 -6.49 23.92
N ALA A 26 7.83 -7.21 22.97
CA ALA A 26 7.63 -7.01 21.53
C ALA A 26 8.12 -8.21 20.71
N ASP A 27 7.56 -8.41 19.52
CA ASP A 27 8.16 -9.21 18.46
C ASP A 27 9.03 -8.28 17.59
N VAL A 28 10.27 -8.68 17.28
CA VAL A 28 11.23 -7.89 16.49
C VAL A 28 11.88 -8.76 15.42
N GLU A 29 12.32 -8.15 14.31
CA GLU A 29 13.07 -8.85 13.28
C GLU A 29 14.55 -8.42 13.38
N VAL A 30 15.43 -9.37 13.66
CA VAL A 30 16.87 -9.10 13.82
C VAL A 30 17.58 -9.45 12.53
N SER A 31 18.31 -8.48 11.99
CA SER A 31 19.18 -8.67 10.82
C SER A 31 20.62 -8.90 11.29
N PHE A 32 21.22 -10.01 10.84
CA PHE A 32 22.66 -10.23 10.97
C PHE A 32 23.32 -10.00 9.62
N VAL A 33 24.41 -9.23 9.61
CA VAL A 33 25.26 -9.03 8.42
C VAL A 33 26.57 -9.76 8.68
N LEU A 34 26.83 -10.82 7.91
CA LEU A 34 28.08 -11.58 7.95
C LEU A 34 28.74 -11.52 6.58
N GLU A 35 29.84 -10.76 6.52
CA GLU A 35 30.86 -10.65 5.45
C GLU A 35 30.40 -10.37 4.01
N GLU A 36 29.13 -10.59 3.64
CA GLU A 36 28.45 -10.23 2.37
C GLU A 36 26.99 -10.74 2.30
N HIS A 37 26.50 -11.42 3.35
CA HIS A 37 25.15 -11.99 3.41
C HIS A 37 24.34 -11.41 4.57
N SER A 38 23.08 -11.06 4.29
CA SER A 38 22.09 -10.65 5.29
C SER A 38 21.16 -11.82 5.62
N PHE A 39 21.05 -12.13 6.90
CA PHE A 39 20.13 -13.15 7.43
C PHE A 39 19.11 -12.47 8.34
N PHE A 40 17.83 -12.82 8.16
CA PHE A 40 16.72 -12.28 8.96
C PHE A 40 16.13 -13.37 9.83
N PHE A 41 16.00 -13.09 11.13
CA PHE A 41 15.38 -13.99 12.09
C PHE A 41 14.29 -13.27 12.87
N PRO A 42 13.06 -13.83 12.95
CA PRO A 42 12.05 -13.33 13.87
C PRO A 42 12.48 -13.63 15.32
N CYS A 43 12.78 -12.59 16.10
CA CYS A 43 13.15 -12.70 17.50
C CYS A 43 12.05 -12.13 18.41
N ARG A 44 11.96 -12.64 19.64
CA ARG A 44 11.12 -12.08 20.71
C ARG A 44 11.97 -11.27 21.67
N VAL A 45 11.47 -10.10 22.04
CA VAL A 45 12.01 -9.26 23.10
C VAL A 45 11.31 -9.64 24.38
N VAL A 46 12.06 -10.25 25.31
CA VAL A 46 11.49 -10.82 26.52
C VAL A 46 12.17 -10.22 27.75
N GLU A 47 11.38 -9.64 28.65
CA GLU A 47 11.85 -9.19 29.96
C GLU A 47 11.78 -10.36 30.94
N ARG A 48 12.94 -10.82 31.39
CA ARG A 48 13.06 -11.80 32.47
C ARG A 48 13.41 -11.06 33.75
N LEU A 49 12.72 -11.37 34.85
CA LEU A 49 13.09 -10.94 36.20
C LEU A 49 14.36 -11.72 36.63
N ALA A 50 15.49 -11.36 36.05
CA ALA A 50 16.82 -11.86 36.40
C ALA A 50 17.54 -10.83 37.30
N PRO A 51 18.54 -11.24 38.10
CA PRO A 51 19.25 -10.34 39.01
C PRO A 51 20.10 -9.26 38.31
N GLU A 52 20.28 -9.32 36.99
CA GLU A 52 20.95 -8.27 36.21
C GLU A 52 19.95 -7.57 35.26
N PRO A 53 19.95 -6.22 35.20
CA PRO A 53 19.04 -5.48 34.35
C PRO A 53 19.45 -5.63 32.88
N GLY A 54 18.57 -6.21 32.07
CA GLY A 54 18.77 -6.36 30.62
C GLY A 54 17.56 -7.01 29.97
N VAL A 55 17.39 -6.79 28.67
CA VAL A 55 16.31 -7.42 27.90
C VAL A 55 16.90 -8.52 27.03
N THR A 56 16.36 -9.73 27.11
CA THR A 56 16.86 -10.87 26.35
C THR A 56 16.17 -10.95 25.00
N LEU A 57 16.95 -11.11 23.94
CA LEU A 57 16.46 -11.46 22.62
C LEU A 57 16.39 -12.99 22.53
N GLU A 58 15.22 -13.53 22.17
CA GLU A 58 15.01 -14.97 22.01
C GLU A 58 14.67 -15.31 20.54
N TYR A 59 15.27 -16.38 20.00
CA TYR A 59 14.88 -16.99 18.73
C TYR A 59 14.43 -18.43 19.00
N ASP A 60 13.20 -18.76 18.61
CA ASP A 60 12.58 -20.07 18.87
C ASP A 60 12.68 -20.50 20.37
N GLY A 61 12.48 -19.55 21.28
CA GLY A 61 12.56 -19.75 22.73
C GLY A 61 13.96 -19.86 23.32
N ASN A 62 15.02 -19.70 22.51
CA ASN A 62 16.41 -19.74 22.95
C ASN A 62 17.02 -18.33 23.00
N PRO A 63 17.74 -17.95 24.07
CA PRO A 63 18.39 -16.65 24.16
C PRO A 63 19.51 -16.52 23.13
N VAL A 64 19.43 -15.50 22.27
CA VAL A 64 20.42 -15.20 21.22
C VAL A 64 21.23 -13.93 21.51
N GLY A 65 20.84 -13.15 22.52
CA GLY A 65 21.59 -11.99 22.99
C GLY A 65 20.88 -11.22 24.10
N THR A 66 21.57 -10.23 24.68
CA THR A 66 21.02 -9.32 25.70
C THR A 66 21.24 -7.87 25.29
N LEU A 67 20.25 -7.02 25.56
CA LEU A 67 20.33 -5.58 25.36
C LEU A 67 20.58 -4.88 26.70
N GLU A 68 21.60 -4.03 26.72
CA GLU A 68 21.95 -3.19 27.87
C GLU A 68 20.83 -2.17 28.17
N PRO A 69 20.54 -1.88 29.45
CA PRO A 69 19.53 -0.89 29.86
C PRO A 69 19.72 0.50 29.23
N SER A 70 20.97 0.90 28.98
CA SER A 70 21.31 2.17 28.34
C SER A 70 20.92 2.21 26.86
N ALA A 71 21.02 1.07 26.14
CA ALA A 71 20.56 0.94 24.76
C ALA A 71 19.03 1.08 24.68
N ILE A 72 18.31 0.46 25.63
CA ILE A 72 16.85 0.55 25.74
C ILE A 72 16.38 1.98 26.02
N GLN A 73 17.03 2.68 26.96
CA GLN A 73 16.69 4.09 27.22
C GLN A 73 17.00 4.99 26.02
N THR A 74 18.05 4.68 25.25
CA THR A 74 18.40 5.41 24.03
C THR A 74 17.33 5.20 22.95
N LEU A 75 16.83 3.98 22.79
CA LEU A 75 15.72 3.64 21.89
C LEU A 75 14.44 4.40 22.24
N LEU A 76 14.06 4.40 23.52
CA LEU A 76 12.84 5.05 24.00
C LEU A 76 12.91 6.59 23.95
N LYS A 77 14.09 7.19 24.12
CA LYS A 77 14.25 8.66 24.12
C LYS A 77 14.50 9.25 22.74
N ALA A 78 15.15 8.52 21.84
CA ALA A 78 15.64 9.10 20.60
C ALA A 78 14.66 8.99 19.42
N ASN A 79 13.58 8.20 19.53
CA ASN A 79 12.75 7.85 18.37
C ASN A 79 13.59 7.33 17.19
N ARG A 80 14.75 6.73 17.49
CA ARG A 80 15.73 6.23 16.51
C ARG A 80 15.49 4.75 16.28
N THR A 81 15.64 4.33 15.03
CA THR A 81 15.32 2.99 14.53
C THR A 81 16.54 2.07 14.37
N GLU A 82 17.73 2.53 14.75
CA GLU A 82 18.97 1.77 14.61
C GLU A 82 19.82 1.90 15.89
N VAL A 83 20.23 0.76 16.43
CA VAL A 83 21.24 0.68 17.49
C VAL A 83 22.28 -0.35 17.08
N GLN A 84 23.55 0.05 17.10
CA GLN A 84 24.65 -0.89 17.02
C GLN A 84 24.71 -1.67 18.34
N ALA A 85 24.50 -2.98 18.26
CA ALA A 85 24.61 -3.87 19.39
C ALA A 85 25.76 -4.85 19.17
N THR A 86 26.52 -5.10 20.22
CA THR A 86 27.58 -6.11 20.22
C THR A 86 26.98 -7.42 20.69
N VAL A 87 26.88 -8.42 19.80
CA VAL A 87 26.39 -9.76 20.18
C VAL A 87 27.59 -10.64 20.51
N ASN A 88 27.66 -11.09 21.76
CA ASN A 88 28.70 -12.01 22.23
C ASN A 88 28.16 -13.45 22.24
N SER A 89 28.67 -14.30 21.35
CA SER A 89 28.27 -15.71 21.26
C SER A 89 29.17 -16.67 22.04
N GLY A 90 29.96 -16.17 23.00
CA GLY A 90 30.92 -16.97 23.79
C GLY A 90 32.17 -17.43 23.00
N THR A 91 32.10 -17.47 21.67
CA THR A 91 33.22 -17.85 20.77
C THR A 91 33.63 -16.73 19.81
N SER A 92 32.81 -15.69 19.66
CA SER A 92 33.06 -14.55 18.78
C SER A 92 32.22 -13.32 19.19
N THR A 93 32.73 -12.15 18.86
CA THR A 93 32.04 -10.86 19.01
C THR A 93 31.65 -10.39 17.62
N VAL A 94 30.36 -10.18 17.37
CA VAL A 94 29.84 -9.69 16.08
C VAL A 94 29.15 -8.34 16.32
N GLU A 95 29.52 -7.33 15.53
CA GLU A 95 28.76 -6.08 15.46
C GLU A 95 27.48 -6.33 14.65
N ALA A 96 26.33 -6.21 15.30
CA ALA A 96 25.02 -6.33 14.66
C ALA A 96 24.29 -4.98 14.69
N ALA A 97 23.70 -4.59 13.56
CA ALA A 97 22.75 -3.49 13.52
C ALA A 97 21.38 -4.04 13.92
N LEU A 98 20.87 -3.59 15.07
CA LEU A 98 19.54 -3.97 15.55
C LEU A 98 18.50 -2.96 15.04
N PHE A 99 17.53 -3.46 14.29
CA PHE A 99 16.39 -2.67 13.81
C PHE A 99 15.16 -2.98 14.65
N LEU A 100 14.67 -2.00 15.40
CA LEU A 100 13.48 -2.14 16.24
C LEU A 100 12.26 -1.56 15.52
N ALA A 101 11.41 -2.44 15.02
CA ALA A 101 10.02 -2.10 14.72
C ALA A 101 9.23 -2.16 16.04
N VAL A 102 9.12 -1.04 16.76
CA VAL A 102 8.27 -0.98 17.96
C VAL A 102 6.82 -0.93 17.51
N HIS A 103 6.12 -2.06 17.59
CA HIS A 103 4.67 -2.10 17.47
C HIS A 103 4.08 -1.62 18.81
N PRO A 104 3.34 -0.50 18.89
CA PRO A 104 2.68 -0.15 20.14
C PRO A 104 1.54 -1.16 20.38
N PHE A 105 1.74 -2.03 21.38
CA PHE A 105 0.75 -3.00 21.89
C PHE A 105 -0.28 -2.35 22.83
N PHE A 106 -0.48 -1.04 22.75
CA PHE A 106 -1.61 -0.38 23.41
C PHE A 106 -2.78 -0.39 22.43
N GLY A 107 -3.93 -0.94 22.85
CA GLY A 107 -5.14 -1.17 22.07
C GLY A 107 -5.73 0.06 21.38
N ILE A 108 -5.02 0.59 20.39
CA ILE A 108 -5.46 1.55 19.41
C ILE A 108 -5.90 0.71 18.21
N ALA A 109 -7.14 0.90 17.76
CA ALA A 109 -7.67 0.26 16.57
C ALA A 109 -6.69 0.40 15.38
N PRO A 110 -6.64 -0.57 14.45
CA PRO A 110 -5.77 -0.51 13.28
C PRO A 110 -6.16 0.69 12.40
N GLY A 111 -5.55 1.83 12.67
CA GLY A 111 -5.76 3.10 12.00
C GLY A 111 -4.40 3.72 11.66
N SER A 112 -4.02 3.57 10.39
CA SER A 112 -3.00 4.35 9.67
C SER A 112 -1.70 4.68 10.43
N TYR A 113 -0.80 3.70 10.55
CA TYR A 113 0.63 4.02 10.70
C TYR A 113 1.25 4.14 9.31
N GLN A 114 1.66 5.36 8.93
CA GLN A 114 2.56 5.61 7.80
C GLN A 114 3.91 6.02 8.39
N GLY A 115 4.83 5.06 8.52
CA GLY A 115 6.23 5.33 8.86
C GLY A 115 7.11 5.00 7.67
N SER A 116 8.04 5.87 7.32
CA SER A 116 9.10 5.63 6.35
C SER A 116 10.35 5.12 7.05
N PHE A 117 10.94 4.03 6.55
CA PHE A 117 12.29 3.59 6.90
C PHE A 117 13.22 3.95 5.76
N HIS A 118 14.07 4.95 5.94
CA HIS A 118 15.13 5.26 4.98
C HIS A 118 16.46 4.75 5.55
N LEU A 119 16.92 3.59 5.06
CA LEU A 119 18.29 3.14 5.27
C LEU A 119 19.05 3.33 3.94
N ALA A 120 19.37 4.59 3.65
CA ALA A 120 20.34 4.88 2.61
C ALA A 120 21.73 4.76 3.22
N LYS A 121 22.52 3.78 2.78
CA LYS A 121 23.97 3.95 2.84
C LYS A 121 24.27 5.05 1.82
N ASP A 122 24.19 6.31 2.26
CA ASP A 122 24.44 7.50 1.43
C ASP A 122 25.91 7.49 1.01
N LEU A 123 26.18 6.71 -0.03
CA LEU A 123 27.41 6.76 -0.80
C LEU A 123 27.31 8.03 -1.65
N THR A 124 27.80 9.12 -1.06
CA THR A 124 27.92 10.50 -1.59
C THR A 124 28.12 10.65 -3.11
N GLU A 125 27.75 11.84 -3.62
CA GLU A 125 27.71 12.38 -5.01
C GLU A 125 28.63 11.75 -6.09
N GLN A 126 29.78 11.17 -5.71
CA GLN A 126 30.66 10.39 -6.61
C GLN A 126 29.96 9.20 -7.31
N HIS A 127 28.83 8.69 -6.78
CA HIS A 127 28.12 7.55 -7.37
C HIS A 127 27.11 7.92 -8.47
N CYS A 128 26.84 9.21 -8.73
CA CYS A 128 25.93 9.62 -9.81
C CYS A 128 26.42 9.23 -11.21
N GLN A 129 27.70 8.85 -11.36
CA GLN A 129 28.29 8.42 -12.63
C GLN A 129 28.28 6.90 -12.85
N ARG A 130 27.91 6.08 -11.85
CA ARG A 130 27.85 4.64 -12.05
C ARG A 130 26.62 4.28 -12.87
N THR A 131 26.87 3.51 -13.92
CA THR A 131 25.83 2.92 -14.75
C THR A 131 25.60 1.47 -14.34
N MET A 132 24.38 0.98 -14.49
CA MET A 132 24.00 -0.40 -14.22
C MET A 132 23.25 -0.98 -15.41
N GLN A 133 23.16 -2.31 -15.49
CA GLN A 133 22.44 -3.02 -16.56
C GLN A 133 21.13 -3.63 -16.08
N GLU A 134 21.03 -3.92 -14.78
CA GLU A 134 19.84 -4.54 -14.19
C GLU A 134 19.57 -3.96 -12.80
N VAL A 135 18.29 -3.87 -12.45
CA VAL A 135 17.83 -3.64 -11.06
C VAL A 135 16.97 -4.81 -10.63
N SER A 136 17.20 -5.31 -9.42
CA SER A 136 16.32 -6.25 -8.74
C SER A 136 15.72 -5.64 -7.49
N PHE A 137 14.50 -6.01 -7.12
CA PHE A 137 13.84 -5.55 -5.90
C PHE A 137 12.79 -6.53 -5.40
N CYS A 138 12.47 -6.43 -4.11
CA CYS A 138 11.39 -7.19 -3.48
C CYS A 138 10.09 -6.39 -3.46
N ILE A 139 8.96 -7.07 -3.61
CA ILE A 139 7.63 -6.46 -3.52
C ILE A 139 6.88 -7.01 -2.31
N ILE A 140 6.44 -6.11 -1.45
CA ILE A 140 5.73 -6.39 -0.20
C ILE A 140 4.22 -6.24 -0.43
N ASN A 141 3.44 -7.21 0.07
CA ASN A 141 1.97 -7.18 0.13
C ASN A 141 1.24 -7.07 -1.22
N MET A 142 1.77 -7.67 -2.28
CA MET A 142 1.09 -7.74 -3.57
C MET A 142 0.23 -9.01 -3.66
N ASN A 143 -1.04 -8.87 -4.03
CA ASN A 143 -2.02 -9.97 -4.02
C ASN A 143 -2.37 -10.53 -5.42
N ILE A 144 -1.86 -9.93 -6.49
CA ILE A 144 -2.54 -10.00 -7.80
C ILE A 144 -1.77 -10.77 -8.88
N ILE A 145 -0.53 -11.18 -8.63
CA ILE A 145 0.30 -11.82 -9.67
C ILE A 145 0.68 -13.24 -9.25
N SER A 146 -0.32 -14.08 -9.04
CA SER A 146 -0.12 -15.51 -9.25
C SER A 146 -0.66 -15.85 -10.63
N SER A 147 0.23 -16.09 -11.60
CA SER A 147 -0.15 -16.62 -12.90
C SER A 147 0.07 -18.13 -12.94
N VAL A 148 -0.66 -18.78 -13.84
CA VAL A 148 -0.26 -20.07 -14.41
C VAL A 148 0.80 -19.73 -15.46
N GLY A 149 2.08 -20.09 -15.27
CA GLY A 149 2.91 -20.39 -16.44
C GLY A 149 4.30 -19.78 -16.60
N LEU A 150 5.12 -19.59 -15.57
CA LEU A 150 6.58 -19.65 -15.78
C LEU A 150 7.13 -20.98 -15.30
N VAL A 151 7.34 -21.89 -16.24
CA VAL A 151 8.03 -23.15 -15.98
C VAL A 151 9.52 -22.86 -15.77
N VAL A 152 9.98 -22.91 -14.52
CA VAL A 152 11.42 -22.84 -14.23
C VAL A 152 11.95 -24.24 -14.15
N GLU A 153 12.82 -24.58 -15.10
CA GLU A 153 13.58 -25.82 -15.09
C GLU A 153 14.81 -25.63 -14.19
N SER A 154 14.72 -26.15 -12.96
CA SER A 154 15.90 -26.34 -12.12
C SER A 154 16.44 -27.75 -12.34
N ASN A 155 17.75 -27.97 -12.16
CA ASN A 155 18.45 -29.24 -12.41
C ASN A 155 17.85 -30.51 -11.74
N ARG A 156 16.77 -30.40 -10.95
CA ARG A 156 16.09 -31.54 -10.30
C ARG A 156 14.56 -31.47 -10.26
N GLU A 157 13.92 -30.33 -10.52
CA GLU A 157 12.46 -30.21 -10.54
C GLU A 157 12.01 -29.10 -11.50
N ILE A 158 10.99 -29.41 -12.30
CA ILE A 158 10.21 -28.44 -13.05
C ILE A 158 9.16 -27.87 -12.09
N ARG A 159 9.29 -26.59 -11.73
CA ARG A 159 8.25 -25.88 -10.96
C ARG A 159 7.68 -24.75 -11.78
N GLU A 160 6.36 -24.69 -11.80
CA GLU A 160 5.63 -23.54 -12.29
C GLU A 160 5.69 -22.45 -11.22
N ILE A 161 6.40 -21.37 -11.52
CA ILE A 161 6.46 -20.17 -10.69
C ILE A 161 5.48 -19.17 -11.30
N GLY A 162 4.57 -18.63 -10.50
CA GLY A 162 3.73 -17.52 -10.95
C GLY A 162 4.58 -16.29 -11.28
N GLY A 163 4.24 -15.59 -12.36
CA GLY A 163 4.88 -14.33 -12.72
C GLY A 163 4.29 -13.63 -13.95
N ILE A 164 4.70 -12.39 -14.15
CA ILE A 164 4.31 -11.57 -15.30
C ILE A 164 5.53 -10.81 -15.82
N THR A 165 5.59 -10.66 -17.14
CA THR A 165 6.52 -9.72 -17.78
C THR A 165 5.74 -8.51 -18.22
N LEU A 166 6.13 -7.34 -17.72
CA LEU A 166 5.61 -6.04 -18.10
C LEU A 166 6.67 -5.35 -18.96
N GLN A 167 6.27 -4.64 -19.99
CA GLN A 167 7.19 -3.97 -20.89
C GLN A 167 6.62 -2.63 -21.33
N ASP A 168 7.42 -1.57 -21.24
CA ASP A 168 7.14 -0.29 -21.88
C ASP A 168 8.07 -0.09 -23.10
N ARG A 169 8.23 1.14 -23.60
CA ARG A 169 9.11 1.40 -24.76
C ARG A 169 10.60 1.15 -24.47
N GLU A 170 11.00 1.39 -23.24
CA GLU A 170 12.41 1.45 -22.83
C GLU A 170 12.78 0.33 -21.86
N TRP A 171 11.82 -0.23 -21.11
CA TRP A 171 12.07 -1.15 -20.01
C TRP A 171 11.30 -2.45 -20.13
N THR A 172 11.97 -3.52 -19.74
CA THR A 172 11.38 -4.83 -19.50
C THR A 172 11.46 -5.14 -18.01
N ILE A 173 10.32 -5.45 -17.39
CA ILE A 173 10.17 -5.73 -15.97
C ILE A 173 9.63 -7.15 -15.82
N GLN A 174 10.34 -8.01 -15.10
CA GLN A 174 9.91 -9.36 -14.78
C GLN A 174 9.54 -9.44 -13.31
N ILE A 175 8.32 -9.85 -13.00
CA ILE A 175 7.83 -10.03 -11.63
C ILE A 175 7.52 -11.51 -11.45
N ARG A 176 8.01 -12.10 -10.36
CA ARG A 176 7.83 -13.51 -10.02
C ARG A 176 7.42 -13.65 -8.56
N GLU A 177 6.65 -14.69 -8.25
CA GLU A 177 6.38 -15.07 -6.87
C GLU A 177 7.68 -15.31 -6.11
N ALA A 178 7.74 -14.83 -4.87
CA ALA A 178 8.88 -15.11 -3.99
C ALA A 178 8.91 -16.60 -3.61
N PRO A 179 10.07 -17.19 -3.30
CA PRO A 179 10.17 -18.62 -2.93
C PRO A 179 9.26 -19.07 -1.78
N PHE A 180 8.87 -18.13 -0.91
CA PHE A 180 8.00 -18.36 0.26
C PHE A 180 6.60 -17.74 0.09
N HIS A 181 6.14 -17.56 -1.15
CA HIS A 181 4.88 -16.85 -1.45
C HIS A 181 3.64 -17.50 -0.82
N GLU A 182 3.53 -18.84 -0.84
CA GLU A 182 2.39 -19.54 -0.25
C GLU A 182 2.33 -19.35 1.28
N GLU A 183 3.47 -19.50 1.96
CA GLU A 183 3.59 -19.28 3.40
C GLU A 183 3.30 -17.82 3.76
N SER A 184 3.87 -16.89 2.99
CA SER A 184 3.63 -15.45 3.15
C SER A 184 2.15 -15.12 3.00
N THR A 185 1.47 -15.72 2.02
CA THR A 185 0.03 -15.52 1.80
C THR A 185 -0.80 -16.07 2.95
N LYS A 186 -0.47 -17.26 3.46
CA LYS A 186 -1.13 -17.85 4.65
C LYS A 186 -0.95 -16.95 5.86
N PHE A 187 0.28 -16.46 6.08
CA PHE A 187 0.59 -15.53 7.16
C PHE A 187 -0.21 -14.23 7.03
N LEU A 188 -0.18 -13.58 5.87
CA LEU A 188 -0.91 -12.33 5.63
C LEU A 188 -2.43 -12.48 5.80
N LYS A 189 -3.00 -13.63 5.42
CA LYS A 189 -4.43 -13.91 5.62
C LYS A 189 -4.79 -14.10 7.08
N ALA A 190 -3.90 -14.75 7.85
CA ALA A 190 -4.14 -15.07 9.26
C ALA A 190 -3.85 -13.90 10.20
N VAL A 191 -2.74 -13.22 9.99
CA VAL A 191 -2.17 -12.22 10.91
C VAL A 191 -2.23 -10.80 10.33
N GLY A 192 -2.15 -10.66 9.01
CA GLY A 192 -1.99 -9.38 8.35
C GLY A 192 -0.53 -8.91 8.36
N GLY A 193 -0.31 -7.61 8.27
CA GLY A 193 1.04 -7.02 8.38
C GLY A 193 1.78 -6.97 7.04
N PHE A 194 3.06 -7.35 7.03
CA PHE A 194 3.98 -7.16 5.89
C PHE A 194 4.76 -8.44 5.56
N ARG A 195 4.73 -8.85 4.29
CA ARG A 195 5.55 -9.95 3.78
C ARG A 195 6.03 -9.68 2.36
N ILE A 196 7.25 -10.13 2.05
CA ILE A 196 7.73 -10.20 0.66
C ILE A 196 6.89 -11.25 -0.06
N THR A 197 6.15 -10.80 -1.06
CA THR A 197 5.24 -11.64 -1.84
C THR A 197 5.83 -11.98 -3.20
N HIS A 198 6.56 -11.04 -3.79
CA HIS A 198 7.16 -11.18 -5.11
C HIS A 198 8.58 -10.63 -5.11
N ILE A 199 9.35 -11.09 -6.08
CA ILE A 199 10.64 -10.51 -6.48
C ILE A 199 10.51 -10.02 -7.90
N ALA A 200 11.20 -8.93 -8.22
CA ALA A 200 11.19 -8.36 -9.55
C ALA A 200 12.60 -8.02 -10.01
N SER A 201 12.80 -8.03 -11.33
CA SER A 201 13.94 -7.40 -11.97
C SER A 201 13.50 -6.54 -13.16
N MET A 202 14.31 -5.54 -13.48
CA MET A 202 14.10 -4.68 -14.63
C MET A 202 15.42 -4.28 -15.30
N HIS A 203 15.38 -4.15 -16.61
CA HIS A 203 16.49 -3.71 -17.45
C HIS A 203 15.93 -2.93 -18.65
N LYS A 204 16.78 -2.16 -19.33
CA LYS A 204 16.38 -1.52 -20.58
C LYS A 204 16.22 -2.56 -21.70
N THR A 205 15.16 -2.44 -22.50
CA THR A 205 14.82 -3.38 -23.57
C THR A 205 15.92 -3.47 -24.65
N ASP A 206 16.70 -2.40 -24.84
CA ASP A 206 17.84 -2.37 -25.78
C ASP A 206 19.16 -2.89 -25.16
N GLY A 207 19.14 -3.30 -23.89
CA GLY A 207 20.32 -3.75 -23.15
C GLY A 207 21.30 -2.64 -22.77
N SER A 208 20.96 -1.37 -23.02
CA SER A 208 21.82 -0.25 -22.65
C SER A 208 21.89 -0.05 -21.14
N SER A 209 23.01 0.48 -20.68
CA SER A 209 23.19 0.81 -19.27
C SER A 209 22.41 2.07 -18.89
N PHE A 210 22.08 2.21 -17.62
CA PHE A 210 21.33 3.36 -17.10
C PHE A 210 21.84 3.81 -15.74
N SER A 211 21.52 5.06 -15.39
CA SER A 211 21.90 5.69 -14.13
C SER A 211 21.00 5.27 -12.96
N ILE A 212 21.48 5.47 -11.73
CA ILE A 212 20.67 5.30 -10.51
C ILE A 212 19.39 6.16 -10.57
N GLY A 213 19.47 7.38 -11.12
CA GLY A 213 18.34 8.29 -11.23
C GLY A 213 17.23 7.76 -12.14
N GLU A 214 17.58 7.27 -13.32
CA GLU A 214 16.64 6.60 -14.23
C GLU A 214 15.99 5.39 -13.55
N ALA A 215 16.79 4.59 -12.85
CA ALA A 215 16.32 3.40 -12.16
C ALA A 215 15.34 3.74 -11.02
N LYS A 216 15.63 4.76 -10.20
CA LYS A 216 14.72 5.24 -9.15
C LYS A 216 13.41 5.75 -9.72
N SER A 217 13.48 6.55 -10.79
CA SER A 217 12.29 7.08 -11.47
C SER A 217 11.39 5.93 -11.95
N LYS A 218 11.98 4.96 -12.66
CA LYS A 218 11.23 3.82 -13.20
C LYS A 218 10.68 2.91 -12.11
N THR A 219 11.48 2.57 -11.08
CA THR A 219 11.01 1.78 -9.92
C THR A 219 9.82 2.44 -9.24
N ASN A 220 9.82 3.77 -9.09
CA ASN A 220 8.70 4.51 -8.49
C ASN A 220 7.44 4.46 -9.37
N ALA A 221 7.58 4.58 -10.70
CA ALA A 221 6.46 4.45 -11.62
C ALA A 221 5.87 3.03 -11.58
N VAL A 222 6.72 2.00 -11.60
CA VAL A 222 6.33 0.59 -11.45
C VAL A 222 5.63 0.37 -10.11
N ARG A 223 6.18 0.90 -9.00
CA ARG A 223 5.54 0.81 -7.68
C ARG A 223 4.12 1.37 -7.70
N LEU A 224 3.92 2.52 -8.33
CA LEU A 224 2.60 3.16 -8.38
C LEU A 224 1.62 2.38 -9.29
N PHE A 225 2.09 1.85 -10.42
CA PHE A 225 1.32 0.94 -11.28
C PHE A 225 0.87 -0.31 -10.51
N LEU A 226 1.79 -0.98 -9.82
CA LEU A 226 1.50 -2.18 -9.05
C LEU A 226 0.56 -1.87 -7.88
N SER A 227 0.71 -0.71 -7.24
CA SER A 227 -0.18 -0.25 -6.18
C SER A 227 -1.59 0.00 -6.70
N PHE A 228 -1.73 0.70 -7.84
CA PHE A 228 -3.02 0.92 -8.51
C PHE A 228 -3.70 -0.40 -8.84
N SER A 229 -2.95 -1.32 -9.44
CA SER A 229 -3.37 -2.68 -9.75
C SER A 229 -3.78 -3.44 -8.50
N ASN A 230 -3.03 -3.31 -7.39
CA ASN A 230 -3.32 -3.97 -6.12
C ASN A 230 -4.49 -3.35 -5.34
N GLY A 231 -4.85 -2.09 -5.66
CA GLY A 231 -5.81 -1.31 -4.88
C GLY A 231 -5.22 -0.69 -3.61
N ALA A 232 -3.99 -1.00 -3.23
CA ALA A 232 -3.30 -0.31 -2.16
C ALA A 232 -1.80 -0.26 -2.44
N TYR A 233 -1.14 0.65 -1.73
CA TYR A 233 0.31 0.77 -1.76
C TYR A 233 0.98 -0.58 -1.54
N VAL A 234 1.70 -1.04 -2.57
CA VAL A 234 2.66 -2.12 -2.43
C VAL A 234 3.99 -1.52 -1.97
N GLY A 235 4.70 -2.25 -1.12
CA GLY A 235 6.06 -1.87 -0.77
C GLY A 235 7.00 -2.36 -1.85
N VAL A 236 7.96 -1.53 -2.25
CA VAL A 236 9.15 -1.96 -2.98
C VAL A 236 10.32 -1.76 -2.05
N CYS A 237 11.09 -2.82 -1.79
CA CYS A 237 12.24 -2.78 -0.90
C CYS A 237 13.44 -3.56 -1.47
N ARG A 238 14.60 -3.38 -0.84
CA ARG A 238 15.86 -4.02 -1.25
C ARG A 238 16.13 -3.84 -2.74
N VAL A 239 16.14 -2.58 -3.18
CA VAL A 239 16.42 -2.24 -4.56
C VAL A 239 17.92 -2.37 -4.78
N ARG A 240 18.35 -3.26 -5.68
CA ARG A 240 19.75 -3.58 -5.94
C ARG A 240 20.04 -3.42 -7.43
N GLY A 241 20.92 -2.47 -7.76
CA GLY A 241 21.43 -2.24 -9.10
C GLY A 241 22.78 -2.93 -9.34
N THR A 242 22.90 -3.62 -10.46
CA THR A 242 24.07 -4.40 -10.87
C THR A 242 24.51 -4.03 -12.28
N ASP A 243 25.81 -3.83 -12.50
CA ASP A 243 26.39 -3.66 -13.84
C ASP A 243 26.75 -5.01 -14.47
N ASP A 244 27.06 -6.00 -13.65
CA ASP A 244 27.13 -7.42 -13.99
C ASP A 244 26.48 -8.27 -12.87
N PRO A 245 26.09 -9.54 -13.11
CA PRO A 245 25.40 -10.37 -12.11
C PRO A 245 26.11 -10.55 -10.77
N SER A 246 27.42 -10.31 -10.71
CA SER A 246 28.26 -10.43 -9.52
C SER A 246 28.58 -9.11 -8.83
N ASN A 247 28.45 -7.97 -9.51
CA ASN A 247 28.89 -6.68 -9.01
C ASN A 247 27.71 -5.74 -8.71
N THR A 248 27.50 -5.48 -7.41
CA THR A 248 26.50 -4.52 -6.94
C THR A 248 27.07 -3.12 -6.96
N VAL A 249 26.47 -2.24 -7.76
CA VAL A 249 26.88 -0.83 -7.83
C VAL A 249 25.97 0.11 -7.04
N TRP A 250 24.76 -0.34 -6.71
CA TRP A 250 23.76 0.40 -5.95
C TRP A 250 22.90 -0.55 -5.13
N GLU A 251 22.63 -0.21 -3.87
CA GLU A 251 21.65 -0.90 -3.03
C GLU A 251 20.93 0.11 -2.14
N GLU A 252 19.61 -0.03 -2.02
CA GLU A 252 18.75 0.82 -1.23
C GLU A 252 17.66 0.02 -0.52
N TRP A 253 17.46 0.35 0.74
CA TRP A 253 16.42 -0.21 1.58
C TRP A 253 15.44 0.90 1.93
N ASP A 254 14.33 0.91 1.20
CA ASP A 254 13.15 1.72 1.50
C ASP A 254 11.94 0.78 1.57
N CYS A 255 10.95 1.11 2.38
CA CYS A 255 9.64 0.47 2.32
C CYS A 255 8.54 1.43 2.79
N LEU A 256 7.53 1.60 1.94
CA LEU A 256 6.27 2.27 2.30
C LEU A 256 5.04 1.43 1.87
N PRO A 257 4.92 0.16 2.30
CA PRO A 257 3.73 -0.65 2.04
C PRO A 257 2.54 -0.19 2.89
N ALA A 258 1.32 -0.39 2.37
CA ALA A 258 0.14 -0.45 3.23
C ALA A 258 0.13 -1.81 3.97
N ALA A 259 -0.20 -1.78 5.27
CA ALA A 259 -0.36 -3.00 6.05
C ALA A 259 -1.50 -3.85 5.46
N TRP A 260 -1.25 -5.15 5.33
CA TRP A 260 -2.29 -6.07 4.90
C TRP A 260 -3.33 -6.22 6.01
N SER A 261 -4.59 -5.89 5.70
CA SER A 261 -5.71 -6.09 6.62
C SER A 261 -6.24 -7.52 6.51
N ASN A 262 -6.49 -8.19 7.64
CA ASN A 262 -7.00 -9.55 7.69
C ASN A 262 -8.24 -9.75 6.80
N GLY A 263 -8.21 -10.81 5.99
CA GLY A 263 -9.39 -11.41 5.36
C GLY A 263 -9.92 -10.83 4.05
N THR A 264 -9.62 -9.59 3.63
CA THR A 264 -10.25 -9.05 2.40
C THR A 264 -9.36 -8.26 1.43
N GLY A 265 -8.18 -7.80 1.85
CA GLY A 265 -7.36 -6.89 1.05
C GLY A 265 -8.09 -5.60 0.60
N PRO A 266 -7.38 -4.63 0.02
CA PRO A 266 -7.97 -3.40 -0.51
C PRO A 266 -8.65 -3.68 -1.85
N ASP A 267 -9.80 -3.08 -2.12
CA ASP A 267 -10.54 -3.36 -3.36
C ASP A 267 -9.73 -2.99 -4.60
N SER A 268 -9.91 -3.69 -5.70
CA SER A 268 -9.20 -3.37 -6.94
C SER A 268 -10.10 -3.63 -8.15
N TRP A 269 -9.78 -2.98 -9.26
CA TRP A 269 -10.32 -3.29 -10.57
C TRP A 269 -9.91 -4.67 -11.08
N LEU A 270 -8.81 -5.26 -10.57
CA LEU A 270 -8.37 -6.63 -10.89
C LEU A 270 -8.99 -7.68 -9.96
N ARG A 271 -9.27 -8.87 -10.52
CA ARG A 271 -9.84 -9.99 -9.75
C ARG A 271 -8.87 -10.41 -8.65
N LYS A 272 -9.37 -10.51 -7.42
CA LYS A 272 -8.60 -11.01 -6.27
C LYS A 272 -8.71 -12.52 -6.17
N ASN A 273 -7.64 -13.16 -5.67
CA ASN A 273 -7.63 -14.54 -5.19
C ASN A 273 -7.97 -15.62 -6.24
N SER A 274 -8.01 -15.25 -7.52
CA SER A 274 -7.96 -16.19 -8.64
C SER A 274 -6.60 -16.06 -9.28
N THR A 275 -6.00 -17.19 -9.64
CA THR A 275 -4.88 -17.19 -10.57
C THR A 275 -5.32 -16.42 -11.81
N LEU A 276 -4.54 -15.41 -12.21
CA LEU A 276 -4.88 -14.62 -13.39
C LEU A 276 -4.93 -15.54 -14.60
N ASN A 277 -5.99 -15.43 -15.38
CA ASN A 277 -6.04 -16.11 -16.67
C ASN A 277 -5.19 -15.34 -17.71
N LEU A 278 -4.94 -15.96 -18.86
CA LEU A 278 -4.11 -15.36 -19.91
C LEU A 278 -4.67 -14.04 -20.44
N ASP A 279 -6.00 -13.90 -20.53
CA ASP A 279 -6.64 -12.68 -21.01
C ASP A 279 -6.44 -11.53 -20.01
N GLU A 280 -6.51 -11.81 -18.71
CA GLU A 280 -6.23 -10.84 -17.65
C GLU A 280 -4.77 -10.42 -17.64
N ILE A 281 -3.84 -11.37 -17.79
CA ILE A 281 -2.40 -11.09 -17.92
C ILE A 281 -2.16 -10.18 -19.13
N GLN A 282 -2.72 -10.52 -20.29
CA GLN A 282 -2.59 -9.73 -21.50
C GLN A 282 -3.18 -8.34 -21.34
N ALA A 283 -4.32 -8.22 -20.65
CA ALA A 283 -4.96 -6.93 -20.42
C ALA A 283 -4.12 -6.03 -19.49
N ILE A 284 -3.49 -6.59 -18.45
CA ILE A 284 -2.52 -5.88 -17.59
C ILE A 284 -1.30 -5.44 -18.41
N GLN A 285 -0.73 -6.33 -19.23
CA GLN A 285 0.40 -6.04 -20.10
C GLN A 285 0.08 -4.93 -21.10
N ASN A 286 -1.15 -4.87 -21.63
CA ASN A 286 -1.58 -3.83 -22.55
C ASN A 286 -1.75 -2.46 -21.87
N VAL A 287 -2.20 -2.43 -20.60
CA VAL A 287 -2.37 -1.20 -19.83
C VAL A 287 -1.03 -0.63 -19.39
N PHE A 288 -0.06 -1.49 -19.06
CA PHE A 288 1.20 -1.10 -18.44
C PHE A 288 1.97 0.01 -19.18
N PRO A 289 2.30 -0.11 -20.49
CA PRO A 289 3.07 0.93 -21.18
C PRO A 289 2.41 2.31 -21.10
N THR A 290 1.11 2.36 -21.41
CA THR A 290 0.37 3.63 -21.44
C THR A 290 0.25 4.24 -20.04
N LEU A 291 0.03 3.42 -19.01
CA LEU A 291 -0.10 3.92 -17.65
C LEU A 291 1.25 4.41 -17.08
N ILE A 292 2.36 3.73 -17.40
CA ILE A 292 3.69 4.19 -17.01
C ILE A 292 4.01 5.53 -17.67
N ASP A 293 3.77 5.66 -18.98
CA ASP A 293 3.95 6.93 -19.71
C ASP A 293 3.14 8.05 -19.06
N LEU A 294 1.89 7.79 -18.67
CA LEU A 294 1.03 8.76 -17.98
C LEU A 294 1.54 9.11 -16.58
N ILE A 295 2.00 8.14 -15.79
CA ILE A 295 2.53 8.38 -14.44
C ILE A 295 3.80 9.24 -14.48
N GLU A 296 4.63 9.05 -15.49
CA GLU A 296 5.90 9.76 -15.64
C GLU A 296 5.69 11.17 -16.23
N SER A 297 4.80 11.32 -17.21
CA SER A 297 4.58 12.59 -17.93
C SER A 297 3.51 13.50 -17.33
N ASP A 298 2.54 12.95 -16.58
CA ASP A 298 1.38 13.67 -16.08
C ASP A 298 1.26 13.57 -14.55
N ASP A 299 1.74 14.60 -13.86
CA ASP A 299 1.69 14.69 -12.39
C ASP A 299 0.25 14.63 -11.83
N SER A 300 -0.76 14.98 -12.64
CA SER A 300 -2.16 14.87 -12.24
C SER A 300 -2.60 13.42 -12.16
N ILE A 301 -2.22 12.57 -13.13
CA ILE A 301 -2.51 11.13 -13.09
C ILE A 301 -1.87 10.50 -11.88
N ARG A 302 -0.60 10.82 -11.62
CA ARG A 302 0.14 10.35 -10.44
C ARG A 302 -0.61 10.67 -9.15
N LYS A 303 -0.96 11.94 -8.95
CA LYS A 303 -1.72 12.40 -7.78
C LYS A 303 -3.11 11.77 -7.67
N SER A 304 -3.80 11.57 -8.80
CA SER A 304 -5.10 10.89 -8.82
C SER A 304 -4.98 9.44 -8.37
N ILE A 305 -3.94 8.71 -8.79
CA ILE A 305 -3.67 7.34 -8.32
C ILE A 305 -3.33 7.35 -6.84
N GLU A 306 -2.42 8.21 -6.37
CA GLU A 306 -2.03 8.28 -4.96
C GLU A 306 -3.23 8.54 -4.05
N ARG A 307 -4.10 9.48 -4.45
CA ARG A 307 -5.32 9.77 -3.70
C ARG A 307 -6.33 8.63 -3.79
N TYR A 308 -6.48 7.97 -4.95
CA TYR A 308 -7.26 6.73 -5.09
C TYR A 308 -6.79 5.68 -4.07
N LEU A 309 -5.47 5.45 -3.97
CA LEU A 309 -4.87 4.47 -3.05
C LEU A 309 -5.10 4.83 -1.58
N THR A 310 -4.83 6.08 -1.21
CA THR A 310 -5.06 6.59 0.15
C THR A 310 -6.52 6.39 0.54
N ALA A 311 -7.43 6.78 -0.35
CA ALA A 311 -8.85 6.63 -0.15
C ALA A 311 -9.33 5.19 -0.07
N ASN A 312 -8.68 4.28 -0.80
CA ASN A 312 -9.09 2.90 -0.87
C ASN A 312 -8.68 2.10 0.38
N VAL A 313 -7.57 2.50 1.01
CA VAL A 313 -7.10 1.93 2.28
C VAL A 313 -7.88 2.49 3.46
N SER A 314 -8.18 3.79 3.45
CA SER A 314 -8.85 4.52 4.55
C SER A 314 -10.37 4.29 4.62
N LYS A 315 -10.85 3.05 4.48
CA LYS A 315 -12.28 2.64 4.45
C LYS A 315 -13.14 3.57 5.33
N PRO A 316 -14.28 4.10 4.84
CA PRO A 316 -15.02 5.20 5.49
C PRO A 316 -15.76 4.83 6.79
N TYR A 317 -15.22 3.95 7.63
CA TYR A 317 -15.83 3.57 8.90
C TYR A 317 -15.85 4.74 9.91
N ILE A 318 -17.08 5.18 10.21
CA ILE A 318 -17.70 5.69 11.46
C ILE A 318 -17.04 6.85 12.22
N ASP A 319 -15.74 7.10 12.08
CA ASP A 319 -15.12 8.26 12.72
C ASP A 319 -15.01 9.45 11.76
N VAL A 320 -15.29 10.62 12.32
CA VAL A 320 -15.40 11.95 11.70
C VAL A 320 -14.22 12.36 10.78
N PRO A 321 -12.99 11.78 10.83
CA PRO A 321 -11.97 12.03 9.80
C PRO A 321 -12.31 11.48 8.40
N SER A 322 -13.31 10.61 8.26
CA SER A 322 -13.77 10.06 6.96
C SER A 322 -14.28 11.13 5.97
N GLY A 323 -14.72 12.29 6.47
CA GLY A 323 -15.04 13.45 5.64
C GLY A 323 -13.81 14.03 4.91
N ARG A 324 -12.61 13.87 5.47
CA ARG A 324 -11.35 14.26 4.83
C ARG A 324 -10.95 13.27 3.75
N THR A 325 -11.14 11.96 3.97
CA THR A 325 -10.94 10.92 2.95
C THR A 325 -11.91 11.09 1.77
N MET A 326 -13.18 11.40 2.04
CA MET A 326 -14.17 11.73 1.02
C MET A 326 -13.85 13.06 0.32
N GLY A 327 -13.40 14.06 1.08
CA GLY A 327 -12.85 15.30 0.57
C GLY A 327 -11.61 15.07 -0.30
N GLU A 328 -10.79 14.07 0.01
CA GLU A 328 -9.59 13.68 -0.73
C GLU A 328 -9.89 12.83 -1.97
N ILE A 329 -10.92 11.96 -1.95
CA ILE A 329 -11.44 11.29 -3.15
C ILE A 329 -12.05 12.30 -4.08
N ALA A 330 -12.92 13.13 -3.54
CA ALA A 330 -13.53 14.17 -4.32
C ALA A 330 -12.49 15.22 -4.73
N ALA A 331 -11.44 15.51 -3.96
CA ALA A 331 -10.31 16.32 -4.41
C ALA A 331 -9.41 15.57 -5.42
N ALA A 332 -9.23 14.25 -5.34
CA ALA A 332 -8.56 13.44 -6.37
C ALA A 332 -9.27 13.54 -7.72
N VAL A 333 -10.59 13.56 -7.62
CA VAL A 333 -11.57 13.79 -8.66
C VAL A 333 -11.60 15.29 -9.08
N LEU A 334 -11.25 16.25 -8.18
CA LEU A 334 -11.59 17.69 -8.33
C LEU A 334 -10.49 18.75 -7.96
N SER A 335 -9.21 18.42 -7.79
CA SER A 335 -8.16 19.36 -7.31
C SER A 335 -6.80 19.15 -7.98
N PRO A 336 -6.00 20.21 -8.17
CA PRO A 336 -6.14 21.32 -9.09
C PRO A 336 -5.23 21.05 -10.31
N ILE A 337 -5.77 20.36 -11.32
CA ILE A 337 -5.34 20.62 -12.69
C ILE A 337 -5.92 22.01 -13.03
N PRO A 338 -5.14 22.96 -13.60
CA PRO A 338 -5.71 24.21 -14.04
C PRO A 338 -6.80 23.90 -15.07
N SER A 339 -8.05 24.22 -14.70
CA SER A 339 -9.31 24.04 -15.45
C SER A 339 -9.99 22.67 -15.43
N ASN A 340 -10.49 22.26 -14.26
CA ASN A 340 -11.69 21.40 -14.12
C ASN A 340 -11.53 19.90 -14.56
N PRO A 341 -10.82 19.09 -13.76
CA PRO A 341 -10.56 17.67 -14.04
C PRO A 341 -11.83 16.81 -14.18
N TRP A 342 -12.95 17.25 -13.60
CA TRP A 342 -14.20 16.51 -13.73
C TRP A 342 -14.77 16.55 -15.13
N ARG A 343 -14.51 17.61 -15.88
CA ARG A 343 -14.91 17.68 -17.27
C ARG A 343 -14.19 16.60 -18.09
N GLU A 344 -12.90 16.39 -17.85
CA GLU A 344 -12.10 15.38 -18.54
C GLU A 344 -12.46 13.97 -18.09
N VAL A 345 -12.59 13.72 -16.78
CA VAL A 345 -13.03 12.42 -16.27
C VAL A 345 -14.42 12.10 -16.81
N ALA A 346 -15.39 13.00 -16.64
CA ALA A 346 -16.75 12.76 -17.12
C ALA A 346 -16.82 12.63 -18.66
N ALA A 347 -15.98 13.35 -19.40
CA ALA A 347 -15.87 13.17 -20.85
C ALA A 347 -15.30 11.79 -21.20
N THR A 348 -14.28 11.34 -20.49
CA THR A 348 -13.68 10.00 -20.64
C THR A 348 -14.70 8.92 -20.32
N LEU A 349 -15.40 9.04 -19.19
CA LEU A 349 -16.47 8.14 -18.77
C LEU A 349 -17.60 8.09 -19.83
N LYS A 350 -18.04 9.24 -20.32
CA LYS A 350 -19.09 9.30 -21.33
C LYS A 350 -18.63 8.72 -22.67
N ALA A 351 -17.39 8.98 -23.07
CA ALA A 351 -16.79 8.40 -24.28
C ALA A 351 -16.71 6.86 -24.18
N ALA A 352 -16.49 6.34 -22.97
CA ALA A 352 -16.53 4.92 -22.62
C ALA A 352 -17.94 4.32 -22.49
N GLY A 353 -19.00 5.09 -22.78
CA GLY A 353 -20.38 4.64 -22.59
C GLY A 353 -20.80 4.45 -21.13
N VAL A 354 -20.02 4.96 -20.17
CA VAL A 354 -20.31 4.83 -18.74
C VAL A 354 -21.36 5.85 -18.34
N SER A 355 -22.44 5.37 -17.74
CA SER A 355 -23.50 6.25 -17.20
C SER A 355 -22.95 7.13 -16.07
N LEU A 356 -23.21 8.43 -16.18
CA LEU A 356 -22.93 9.42 -15.15
C LEU A 356 -24.11 9.62 -14.16
N ASP A 357 -25.15 8.79 -14.27
CA ASP A 357 -26.23 8.76 -13.29
C ASP A 357 -25.79 8.03 -12.01
N ILE A 358 -26.55 8.21 -10.92
CA ILE A 358 -26.37 7.46 -9.69
C ILE A 358 -26.96 6.05 -9.89
N PRO A 359 -26.17 4.97 -9.73
CA PRO A 359 -26.69 3.61 -9.87
C PRO A 359 -27.85 3.33 -8.93
N THR A 360 -28.79 2.49 -9.35
CA THR A 360 -29.93 2.05 -8.51
C THR A 360 -29.49 1.33 -7.25
N GLU A 361 -28.30 0.74 -7.28
CA GLU A 361 -27.60 0.07 -6.18
C GLU A 361 -27.03 1.05 -5.15
N CYS A 362 -27.09 2.37 -5.41
CA CYS A 362 -26.74 3.44 -4.49
C CYS A 362 -27.99 4.24 -4.03
N PRO A 363 -28.97 3.60 -3.36
CA PRO A 363 -30.24 4.23 -3.02
C PRO A 363 -30.09 5.38 -2.01
N ASN A 364 -29.10 5.34 -1.11
CA ASN A 364 -28.91 6.38 -0.12
C ASN A 364 -28.34 7.65 -0.78
N LEU A 365 -27.40 7.48 -1.70
CA LEU A 365 -26.83 8.54 -2.53
C LEU A 365 -27.88 9.14 -3.46
N LYS A 366 -28.71 8.28 -4.08
CA LYS A 366 -29.82 8.73 -4.94
C LYS A 366 -30.83 9.57 -4.15
N ARG A 367 -31.17 9.15 -2.93
CA ARG A 367 -32.04 9.93 -2.05
C ARG A 367 -31.44 11.29 -1.69
N ILE A 368 -30.14 11.41 -1.42
CA ILE A 368 -29.49 12.71 -1.21
C ILE A 368 -29.72 13.63 -2.41
N TYR A 369 -29.58 13.11 -3.64
CA TYR A 369 -29.86 13.89 -4.84
C TYR A 369 -31.32 14.34 -4.91
N ASP A 370 -32.26 13.40 -4.70
CA ASP A 370 -33.70 13.63 -4.84
C ASP A 370 -34.26 14.59 -3.77
N ASP A 371 -33.77 14.51 -2.54
CA ASP A 371 -34.17 15.37 -1.41
C ASP A 371 -33.66 16.81 -1.55
N ASN A 372 -32.83 17.09 -2.55
CA ASN A 372 -32.29 18.41 -2.85
C ASN A 372 -32.81 18.93 -4.21
N PRO A 373 -34.12 19.23 -4.37
CA PRO A 373 -34.70 19.68 -5.64
C PRO A 373 -34.16 21.03 -6.15
N LYS A 374 -33.44 21.78 -5.31
CA LYS A 374 -32.65 22.94 -5.75
C LYS A 374 -31.54 22.52 -6.73
N TRP A 375 -31.01 21.31 -6.60
CA TRP A 375 -29.96 20.79 -7.46
C TRP A 375 -30.49 20.55 -8.86
N GLU A 376 -31.61 19.85 -9.02
CA GLU A 376 -32.24 19.66 -10.33
C GLU A 376 -32.60 21.00 -10.99
N ARG A 377 -33.13 21.97 -10.22
CA ARG A 377 -33.40 23.32 -10.74
C ARG A 377 -32.15 24.01 -11.27
N GLN A 378 -31.07 24.03 -10.49
CA GLN A 378 -29.79 24.58 -10.92
C GLN A 378 -29.16 23.81 -12.10
N ARG A 379 -29.45 22.51 -12.23
CA ARG A 379 -29.01 21.68 -13.37
C ARG A 379 -29.73 22.17 -14.62
N THR A 380 -31.05 22.21 -14.59
CA THR A 380 -31.89 22.69 -15.70
C THR A 380 -31.55 24.13 -16.09
N GLU A 381 -31.34 25.03 -15.13
CA GLU A 381 -30.93 26.42 -15.39
C GLU A 381 -29.56 26.48 -16.10
N ARG A 382 -28.56 25.72 -15.63
CA ARG A 382 -27.23 25.66 -16.27
C ARG A 382 -27.28 25.03 -17.66
N ILE A 383 -28.09 23.99 -17.84
CA ILE A 383 -28.34 23.39 -19.15
C ILE A 383 -28.91 24.43 -20.11
N ASN A 384 -29.93 25.18 -19.68
CA ASN A 384 -30.57 26.20 -20.49
C ASN A 384 -29.67 27.40 -20.80
N GLN A 385 -28.78 27.79 -19.87
CA GLN A 385 -27.91 28.96 -20.03
C GLN A 385 -26.60 28.66 -20.77
N ARG A 386 -26.02 27.47 -20.60
CA ARG A 386 -24.65 27.13 -21.02
C ARG A 386 -24.53 25.84 -21.84
N GLY A 387 -25.64 25.21 -22.20
CA GLY A 387 -25.65 23.94 -22.95
C GLY A 387 -25.38 22.70 -22.09
N GLY A 388 -25.34 22.86 -20.77
CA GLY A 388 -25.09 21.77 -19.81
C GLY A 388 -23.62 21.38 -19.73
N SER A 389 -23.14 21.05 -18.53
CA SER A 389 -21.84 20.40 -18.35
C SER A 389 -22.04 18.95 -17.93
N LEU A 390 -21.10 18.06 -18.28
CA LEU A 390 -21.09 16.67 -17.81
C LEU A 390 -21.02 16.57 -16.28
N GLU A 391 -20.46 17.60 -15.67
CA GLU A 391 -20.49 17.87 -14.26
C GLU A 391 -21.90 17.98 -13.65
N ASP A 392 -22.89 18.40 -14.42
CA ASP A 392 -24.25 18.59 -13.94
C ASP A 392 -25.04 17.28 -13.90
N GLU A 393 -24.47 16.17 -14.36
CA GLU A 393 -25.10 14.84 -14.26
C GLU A 393 -25.23 14.37 -12.80
N PRO A 394 -26.26 13.57 -12.45
CA PRO A 394 -26.61 13.29 -11.06
C PRO A 394 -25.46 12.73 -10.21
N GLY A 395 -24.69 11.75 -10.72
CA GLY A 395 -23.56 11.16 -10.01
C GLY A 395 -22.44 12.17 -9.74
N PRO A 396 -21.78 12.69 -10.79
CA PRO A 396 -20.80 13.79 -10.75
C PRO A 396 -21.19 14.95 -9.83
N ARG A 397 -22.45 15.38 -9.91
CA ARG A 397 -22.97 16.48 -9.13
C ARG A 397 -23.07 16.13 -7.64
N THR A 398 -23.64 14.98 -7.31
CA THR A 398 -23.83 14.56 -5.92
C THR A 398 -22.49 14.41 -5.21
N LEU A 399 -21.49 13.81 -5.87
CA LEU A 399 -20.14 13.70 -5.32
C LEU A 399 -19.51 15.05 -4.99
N ARG A 400 -19.69 16.05 -5.88
CA ARG A 400 -19.20 17.41 -5.64
C ARG A 400 -19.91 18.08 -4.47
N GLU A 401 -21.23 17.97 -4.39
CA GLU A 401 -21.99 18.61 -3.31
C GLU A 401 -21.66 17.96 -1.94
N ILE A 402 -21.43 16.65 -1.90
CA ILE A 402 -20.94 15.94 -0.72
C ILE A 402 -19.55 16.45 -0.32
N ARG A 403 -18.63 16.64 -1.27
CA ARG A 403 -17.32 17.23 -0.99
C ARG A 403 -17.43 18.65 -0.46
N ASP A 404 -18.17 19.50 -1.16
CA ASP A 404 -18.32 20.91 -0.81
C ASP A 404 -18.89 21.06 0.60
N HIS A 405 -19.72 20.12 1.05
CA HIS A 405 -20.20 20.06 2.42
C HIS A 405 -19.07 19.84 3.46
N PHE A 406 -18.09 18.98 3.17
CA PHE A 406 -16.94 18.76 4.06
C PHE A 406 -15.86 19.85 3.96
N GLU A 407 -15.59 20.37 2.76
CA GLU A 407 -14.62 21.45 2.56
C GLU A 407 -15.15 22.80 3.11
N HIS A 408 -16.47 23.00 3.04
CA HIS A 408 -17.12 24.23 3.45
C HIS A 408 -18.32 23.93 4.36
N PRO A 409 -18.07 23.56 5.64
CA PRO A 409 -19.11 23.10 6.59
C PRO A 409 -20.20 24.15 6.90
N ILE A 410 -20.01 25.39 6.46
CA ILE A 410 -21.05 26.44 6.49
C ILE A 410 -22.25 26.05 5.60
N ARG A 411 -22.05 25.25 4.56
CA ARG A 411 -23.11 24.76 3.67
C ARG A 411 -23.66 23.44 4.20
N LYS A 412 -24.73 23.50 5.01
CA LYS A 412 -25.47 22.29 5.42
C LYS A 412 -26.20 21.69 4.23
N VAL A 413 -25.80 20.50 3.81
CA VAL A 413 -26.58 19.65 2.90
C VAL A 413 -27.48 18.78 3.77
N LYS A 414 -28.79 18.88 3.57
CA LYS A 414 -29.75 18.04 4.32
C LYS A 414 -29.47 16.56 4.02
N GLY A 415 -29.50 15.72 5.05
CA GLY A 415 -29.37 14.26 4.93
C GLY A 415 -27.95 13.71 5.13
N ILE A 416 -26.89 14.52 4.99
CA ILE A 416 -25.51 14.04 5.19
C ILE A 416 -25.22 13.80 6.69
N ASP A 417 -25.59 14.72 7.59
CA ASP A 417 -25.17 14.64 9.00
C ASP A 417 -26.09 13.83 9.93
N ALA A 418 -27.40 13.78 9.66
CA ALA A 418 -28.39 13.41 10.69
C ALA A 418 -29.14 12.09 10.46
N GLU A 419 -29.24 11.62 9.21
CA GLU A 419 -30.14 10.50 8.88
C GLU A 419 -29.48 9.43 7.98
N TYR A 420 -28.55 9.81 7.10
CA TYR A 420 -28.05 8.92 6.03
C TYR A 420 -26.53 8.89 5.85
N GLY A 421 -25.79 9.66 6.66
CA GLY A 421 -24.38 9.97 6.44
C GLY A 421 -23.51 8.77 6.12
N GLY A 422 -23.41 7.80 7.02
CA GLY A 422 -22.48 6.68 6.85
C GLY A 422 -22.69 5.89 5.56
N LEU A 423 -23.93 5.53 5.23
CA LEU A 423 -24.24 4.71 4.06
C LEU A 423 -24.14 5.50 2.74
N ALA A 424 -24.65 6.73 2.70
CA ALA A 424 -24.56 7.54 1.49
C ALA A 424 -23.11 7.96 1.19
N LEU A 425 -22.31 8.20 2.22
CA LEU A 425 -20.86 8.45 2.07
C LEU A 425 -20.13 7.20 1.59
N TYR A 426 -20.50 6.02 2.08
CA TYR A 426 -19.96 4.75 1.58
C TYR A 426 -20.32 4.49 0.11
N GLU A 427 -21.55 4.79 -0.30
CA GLU A 427 -21.97 4.70 -1.71
C GLU A 427 -21.25 5.74 -2.59
N ALA A 428 -21.13 6.98 -2.12
CA ALA A 428 -20.36 8.03 -2.79
C ALA A 428 -18.88 7.66 -2.93
N TRP A 429 -18.29 7.04 -1.90
CA TRP A 429 -16.93 6.52 -1.90
C TRP A 429 -16.74 5.50 -3.02
N HIS A 430 -17.59 4.48 -3.09
CA HIS A 430 -17.53 3.46 -4.14
C HIS A 430 -17.74 4.04 -5.53
N LEU A 431 -18.68 4.95 -5.70
CA LEU A 431 -18.94 5.61 -6.98
C LEU A 431 -17.74 6.44 -7.45
N GLY A 432 -17.15 7.24 -6.54
CA GLY A 432 -15.98 8.05 -6.82
C GLY A 432 -14.75 7.21 -7.20
N GLN A 433 -14.48 6.15 -6.43
CA GLN A 433 -13.39 5.21 -6.74
C GLN A 433 -13.57 4.56 -8.10
N TRP A 434 -14.79 4.08 -8.40
CA TRP A 434 -15.11 3.46 -9.67
C TRP A 434 -14.92 4.43 -10.85
N TYR A 435 -15.33 5.69 -10.71
CA TYR A 435 -15.11 6.70 -11.75
C TYR A 435 -13.63 6.97 -12.02
N ILE A 436 -12.80 7.08 -10.98
CA ILE A 436 -11.34 7.29 -11.16
C ILE A 436 -10.70 6.08 -11.83
N GLU A 437 -10.95 4.87 -11.31
CA GLU A 437 -10.44 3.63 -11.90
C GLU A 437 -10.83 3.54 -13.36
N THR A 438 -12.08 3.87 -13.67
CA THR A 438 -12.58 3.83 -15.03
C THR A 438 -11.87 4.78 -15.95
N ALA A 439 -11.77 6.05 -15.55
CA ALA A 439 -11.15 7.05 -16.40
C ALA A 439 -9.68 6.72 -16.68
N ILE A 440 -8.95 6.21 -15.68
CA ILE A 440 -7.55 5.79 -15.85
C ILE A 440 -7.47 4.59 -16.80
N LEU A 441 -8.28 3.54 -16.58
CA LEU A 441 -8.27 2.34 -17.42
C LEU A 441 -8.65 2.65 -18.87
N GLU A 442 -9.60 3.55 -19.10
CA GLU A 442 -10.00 4.00 -20.42
C GLU A 442 -8.90 4.77 -21.14
N ARG A 443 -8.22 5.69 -20.44
CA ARG A 443 -7.05 6.40 -20.99
C ARG A 443 -5.93 5.42 -21.36
N CYS A 444 -5.87 4.26 -20.72
CA CYS A 444 -4.91 3.21 -21.03
C CYS A 444 -5.40 2.21 -22.09
N GLY A 445 -6.62 2.37 -22.61
CA GLY A 445 -7.20 1.47 -23.61
C GLY A 445 -7.50 0.07 -23.07
N TYR A 446 -7.74 -0.08 -21.75
CA TYR A 446 -8.13 -1.36 -21.17
C TYR A 446 -9.43 -1.88 -21.83
N LYS A 447 -9.50 -3.19 -22.11
CA LYS A 447 -10.68 -3.83 -22.70
C LYS A 447 -11.16 -5.06 -21.91
N GLY A 448 -10.52 -5.33 -20.77
CA GLY A 448 -10.90 -6.46 -19.91
C GLY A 448 -12.14 -6.16 -19.07
N GLU A 449 -12.51 -7.15 -18.26
CA GLU A 449 -13.53 -6.98 -17.23
C GLU A 449 -12.95 -6.25 -16.01
N ARG A 450 -13.82 -5.58 -15.26
CA ARG A 450 -13.45 -4.91 -14.02
C ARG A 450 -14.57 -4.95 -13.01
N ALA A 451 -14.22 -4.81 -11.74
CA ALA A 451 -15.20 -4.70 -10.68
C ALA A 451 -15.93 -3.35 -10.73
N ASN A 452 -17.26 -3.38 -10.87
CA ASN A 452 -18.11 -2.20 -10.65
C ASN A 452 -18.40 -2.04 -9.15
N ARG A 453 -17.61 -1.19 -8.49
CA ARG A 453 -17.71 -0.96 -7.04
C ARG A 453 -19.09 -0.41 -6.62
N ALA A 454 -19.72 0.39 -7.47
CA ALA A 454 -21.03 0.98 -7.19
C ALA A 454 -22.20 -0.02 -7.30
N LYS A 455 -21.99 -1.19 -7.94
CA LYS A 455 -22.99 -2.26 -8.09
C LYS A 455 -22.65 -3.52 -7.30
N GLY A 456 -22.04 -3.37 -6.14
CA GLY A 456 -21.66 -4.51 -5.30
C GLY A 456 -20.55 -5.38 -5.90
N ARG A 457 -19.65 -4.77 -6.70
CA ARG A 457 -18.48 -5.41 -7.33
C ARG A 457 -18.84 -6.49 -8.36
N ARG A 458 -19.93 -6.29 -9.09
CA ARG A 458 -20.21 -7.07 -10.29
C ARG A 458 -19.12 -6.82 -11.32
N TRP A 459 -18.62 -7.89 -11.92
CA TRP A 459 -17.66 -7.81 -13.01
C TRP A 459 -18.41 -7.39 -14.27
N GLU A 460 -17.95 -6.31 -14.88
CA GLU A 460 -18.53 -5.76 -16.10
C GLU A 460 -17.42 -5.52 -17.12
N PRO A 461 -17.64 -5.78 -18.41
CA PRO A 461 -16.70 -5.39 -19.45
C PRO A 461 -16.60 -3.86 -19.49
N LEU A 462 -15.41 -3.36 -19.81
CA LEU A 462 -15.25 -1.96 -20.15
C LEU A 462 -15.89 -1.72 -21.53
N THR A 463 -17.11 -1.16 -21.56
CA THR A 463 -17.88 -0.99 -22.79
C THR A 463 -17.12 -0.11 -23.79
N SER A 464 -17.05 -0.56 -25.05
CA SER A 464 -16.39 0.13 -26.16
C SER A 464 -17.19 1.30 -26.71
#